data_AF-A0A1V6FL84-F1
#
_entry.id   AF-A0A1V6FL84-F1
#
_cell.length_a   1.000
_cell.length_b   1.000
_cell.length_c   1.000
_cell.angle_alpha   90.00
_cell.angle_beta   90.00
_cell.angle_gamma   90.00
#
_symmetry.space_group_name_H-M   'P 1'
#
loop_
_entity.id
_entity.type
_entity.pdbx_description
1 polymer ?
#
loop_
_entity_poly.entity_id
_entity_poly.type
_entity_poly.pdbx_seq_one_letter_code
_entity_poly.pdbx_strand_id
1 'polypeptide(L)'
;MEDNLQTEMDSQSKGFDKITLKTKKDNWFVLSGFKKTDIVYLKTYVGESSINHLYLKYPTNRKTEYDEMVSVMSKSFKSGDLNNSH
;
A
#
# COMPACT_ATOMS: atom_id res chain seq x y z
N MET A 1 -0.21 14.60 -11.70
CA MET A 1 -0.27 13.20 -11.20
C MET A 1 0.91 12.84 -10.29
N GLU A 2 2.16 13.08 -10.69
CA GLU A 2 3.33 12.67 -9.88
C GLU A 2 3.41 13.33 -8.49
N ASP A 3 2.99 14.60 -8.39
CA ASP A 3 2.90 15.33 -7.12
C ASP A 3 1.89 14.71 -6.15
N ASN A 4 0.73 14.24 -6.65
CA ASN A 4 -0.28 13.58 -5.83
C ASN A 4 0.21 12.21 -5.34
N LEU A 5 0.92 11.46 -6.20
CA LEU A 5 1.47 10.16 -5.84
C LEU A 5 2.52 10.27 -4.74
N GLN A 6 3.44 11.24 -4.85
CA GLN A 6 4.48 11.46 -3.86
C GLN A 6 3.90 11.97 -2.53
N THR A 7 2.97 12.93 -2.61
CA THR A 7 2.28 13.48 -1.43
C THR A 7 1.54 12.39 -0.66
N GLU A 8 0.81 11.53 -1.37
CA GLU A 8 0.08 10.42 -0.75
C GLU A 8 1.05 9.40 -0.14
N MET A 9 2.13 9.06 -0.84
CA MET A 9 3.15 8.16 -0.32
C MET A 9 3.80 8.68 0.97
N ASP A 10 4.10 9.97 1.04
CA ASP A 10 4.70 10.60 2.22
C ASP A 10 3.70 10.72 3.37
N SER A 11 2.43 10.99 3.06
CA SER A 11 1.34 10.96 4.04
C SER A 11 1.22 9.57 4.69
N GLN A 12 1.17 8.51 3.88
CA GLN A 12 1.02 7.14 4.37
C GLN A 12 2.27 6.63 5.09
N SER A 13 3.46 7.06 4.68
CA SER A 13 4.73 6.67 5.32
C SER A 13 4.79 7.04 6.80
N LYS A 14 4.14 8.14 7.21
CA LYS A 14 4.06 8.57 8.61
C LYS A 14 3.30 7.59 9.51
N GLY A 15 2.51 6.69 8.92
CA GLY A 15 1.74 5.67 9.64
C GLY A 15 2.56 4.45 10.09
N PHE A 16 3.83 4.37 9.70
CA PHE A 16 4.74 3.26 9.99
C PHE A 16 5.80 3.68 11.01
N ASP A 17 6.15 2.76 11.91
CA ASP A 17 7.29 2.97 12.81
C ASP A 17 8.61 2.71 12.07
N LYS A 18 8.60 1.74 11.16
CA LYS A 18 9.73 1.39 10.31
C LYS A 18 9.26 0.83 8.97
N ILE A 19 9.69 1.43 7.87
CA ILE A 19 9.45 0.91 6.51
C ILE A 19 10.61 -0.01 6.12
N THR A 20 10.29 -1.20 5.62
CA THR A 20 11.26 -2.21 5.14
C THR A 20 11.16 -2.45 3.64
N LEU A 21 10.01 -2.13 3.03
CA LEU A 21 9.78 -2.18 1.59
C LEU A 21 9.20 -0.85 1.14
N LYS A 22 9.83 -0.27 0.12
CA LYS A 22 9.35 0.94 -0.57
C LYS A 22 9.48 0.70 -2.07
N THR A 23 8.36 0.64 -2.77
CA THR A 23 8.32 0.53 -4.25
C THR A 23 7.41 1.63 -4.78
N LYS A 24 7.85 2.35 -5.82
CA LYS A 24 7.06 3.39 -6.50
C LYS A 24 7.13 3.15 -8.01
N LYS A 25 6.00 3.32 -8.69
CA LYS A 25 5.81 3.30 -10.14
C LYS A 25 4.90 4.48 -10.53
N ASP A 26 4.63 4.65 -11.81
CA ASP A 26 4.05 5.86 -12.39
C ASP A 26 2.74 6.33 -11.70
N ASN A 27 1.84 5.41 -11.35
CA ASN A 27 0.56 5.72 -10.71
C ASN A 27 0.27 4.88 -9.45
N TRP A 28 1.27 4.18 -8.92
CA TRP A 28 1.08 3.38 -7.72
C TRP A 28 2.36 3.22 -6.90
N PHE A 29 2.18 2.91 -5.62
CA PHE A 29 3.27 2.57 -4.73
C PHE A 29 2.90 1.44 -3.79
N VAL A 30 3.94 0.82 -3.21
CA VAL A 30 3.83 -0.14 -2.11
C VAL A 30 4.74 0.31 -0.98
N LEU A 31 4.16 0.31 0.22
CA LEU A 31 4.87 0.42 1.49
C LEU A 31 4.62 -0.86 2.29
N SER A 32 5.68 -1.46 2.83
CA SER A 32 5.53 -2.46 3.88
C SER A 32 6.56 -2.26 4.97
N GLY A 33 6.20 -2.62 6.19
CA GLY A 33 6.99 -2.32 7.37
C GLY A 33 6.27 -2.69 8.64
N PHE A 34 6.73 -2.12 9.75
CA PHE A 34 6.21 -2.39 11.08
C PHE A 34 5.39 -1.22 11.60
N LYS A 35 4.34 -1.57 12.33
CA LYS A 35 3.58 -0.67 13.19
C LYS A 35 3.30 -1.42 14.50
N LYS A 36 3.99 -1.03 15.57
CA LYS A 36 4.06 -1.74 16.84
C LYS A 36 4.51 -3.19 16.61
N THR A 37 3.70 -4.16 17.02
CA THR A 37 3.95 -5.60 16.88
C THR A 37 3.45 -6.19 15.55
N ASP A 38 2.83 -5.36 14.71
CA ASP A 38 2.19 -5.78 13.47
C ASP A 38 3.08 -5.45 12.27
N ILE A 39 2.98 -6.29 11.24
CA ILE A 39 3.43 -5.99 9.88
C ILE A 39 2.26 -5.33 9.15
N VAL A 40 2.57 -4.25 8.45
CA VAL A 40 1.64 -3.55 7.57
C VAL A 40 2.13 -3.71 6.14
N TYR A 41 1.21 -4.01 5.23
CA TYR A 41 1.39 -3.94 3.80
C TYR A 41 0.33 -2.99 3.22
N LEU A 42 0.78 -1.96 2.51
CA LEU A 42 -0.06 -0.98 1.86
C LEU A 42 0.32 -0.89 0.38
N LYS A 43 -0.60 -1.24 -0.51
CA LYS A 43 -0.50 -0.96 -1.94
C LYS A 43 -1.52 0.12 -2.30
N THR A 44 -1.06 1.18 -2.92
CA THR A 44 -1.91 2.33 -3.25
C THR A 44 -1.80 2.64 -4.72
N TYR A 45 -2.95 2.78 -5.39
CA TYR A 45 -3.06 3.40 -6.69
C TYR A 45 -3.57 4.84 -6.53
N VAL A 46 -2.96 5.78 -7.25
CA VAL A 46 -3.31 7.21 -7.22
C VAL A 46 -3.72 7.64 -8.62
N GLY A 47 -4.98 8.04 -8.76
CA GLY A 47 -5.54 8.67 -9.93
C GLY A 47 -5.61 10.19 -9.83
N GLU A 48 -6.19 10.83 -10.83
CA GLU A 48 -6.51 12.26 -10.78
C GLU A 48 -7.66 12.55 -9.81
N SER A 49 -8.66 11.67 -9.75
CA SER A 49 -9.88 11.90 -8.97
C SER A 49 -10.07 10.93 -7.81
N SER A 50 -9.36 9.80 -7.79
CA SER A 50 -9.53 8.78 -6.76
C SER A 50 -8.21 8.15 -6.32
N ILE A 51 -8.19 7.68 -5.08
CA ILE A 51 -7.08 6.94 -4.48
C ILE A 51 -7.63 5.61 -3.98
N ASN A 52 -7.00 4.51 -4.37
CA ASN A 52 -7.41 3.15 -4.01
C ASN A 52 -6.32 2.48 -3.18
N HIS A 53 -6.68 2.04 -1.96
CA HIS A 53 -5.77 1.38 -1.03
C HIS A 53 -6.13 -0.09 -0.85
N LEU A 54 -5.12 -0.96 -0.94
CA LEU A 54 -5.12 -2.27 -0.31
C LEU A 54 -4.28 -2.18 0.96
N TYR A 55 -4.95 -2.18 2.11
CA TYR A 55 -4.31 -2.15 3.43
C TYR A 55 -4.47 -3.50 4.12
N LEU A 56 -3.35 -4.13 4.42
CA LEU A 56 -3.30 -5.40 5.15
C LEU A 56 -2.43 -5.22 6.40
N LYS A 57 -2.93 -5.69 7.54
CA LYS A 57 -2.22 -5.64 8.81
C LYS A 57 -2.35 -6.97 9.52
N TYR A 58 -1.22 -7.53 9.96
CA TYR A 58 -1.17 -8.84 10.59
C TYR A 58 -0.05 -8.90 11.62
N PRO A 59 -0.16 -9.73 12.66
CA PRO A 59 0.86 -9.81 13.69
C PRO A 59 2.14 -10.47 13.16
N THR A 60 3.29 -10.01 13.64
CA THR A 60 4.61 -10.52 13.24
C THR A 60 4.79 -12.03 13.43
N ASN A 61 4.18 -12.61 14.47
CA ASN A 61 4.24 -14.05 14.74
C ASN A 61 3.47 -14.92 13.74
N ARG A 62 2.64 -14.33 12.87
CA ARG A 62 1.94 -15.03 11.79
C ARG A 62 2.47 -14.67 10.40
N LYS A 63 3.67 -14.08 10.33
CA LYS A 63 4.24 -13.59 9.07
C LYS A 63 4.20 -14.63 7.94
N THR A 64 4.68 -15.84 8.20
CA THR A 64 4.77 -16.89 7.18
C THR A 64 3.41 -17.25 6.59
N GLU A 65 2.37 -17.31 7.42
CA GLU A 65 0.99 -17.60 6.98
C GLU A 65 0.42 -16.47 6.12
N TYR A 66 0.62 -15.21 6.55
CA TYR A 66 0.05 -14.06 5.86
C TYR A 66 0.83 -13.63 4.63
N ASP A 67 2.13 -13.88 4.54
CA ASP A 67 2.95 -13.49 3.39
C ASP A 67 2.41 -14.10 2.07
N GLU A 68 1.97 -15.35 2.11
CA GLU A 68 1.35 -16.02 0.94
C GLU A 68 0.04 -15.31 0.54
N MET A 69 -0.82 -15.02 1.52
CA MET A 69 -2.08 -14.34 1.28
C MET A 69 -1.87 -12.91 0.75
N VAL A 70 -0.91 -12.18 1.31
CA VAL A 70 -0.51 -10.83 0.87
C VAL A 70 -0.03 -10.88 -0.58
N SER A 71 0.79 -11.88 -0.94
CA SER A 71 1.27 -12.07 -2.31
C SER A 71 0.12 -12.28 -3.29
N VAL A 72 -0.84 -13.14 -2.95
CA VAL A 72 -2.03 -13.40 -3.79
C VAL A 72 -2.89 -12.14 -3.92
N MET A 73 -3.25 -11.50 -2.81
CA MET A 73 -4.10 -10.30 -2.81
C MET A 73 -3.45 -9.13 -3.53
N SER A 74 -2.14 -8.93 -3.35
CA SER A 74 -1.40 -7.86 -4.02
C SER A 74 -1.39 -8.01 -5.54
N LYS A 75 -1.31 -9.25 -6.04
CA LYS A 75 -1.36 -9.55 -7.48
C LYS A 75 -2.77 -9.40 -8.05
N SER A 76 -3.80 -9.76 -7.30
CA SER A 76 -5.19 -9.64 -7.75
C SER A 76 -5.73 -8.21 -7.66
N PHE A 77 -5.19 -7.39 -6.77
CA PHE A 77 -5.62 -6.01 -6.60
C PHE A 77 -5.16 -5.12 -7.75
N LYS A 78 -6.14 -4.75 -8.57
CA LYS A 78 -6.05 -3.76 -9.64
C LYS A 78 -6.83 -2.52 -9.22
N SER A 79 -6.40 -1.36 -9.67
CA SER A 79 -7.20 -0.15 -9.52
C SER A 79 -8.54 -0.29 -10.22
N GLY A 80 -9.59 0.28 -9.64
CA GLY A 80 -10.82 0.60 -10.39
C GLY A 80 -10.57 1.70 -11.41
N ASP A 81 -11.64 2.30 -11.94
CA ASP A 81 -11.49 3.51 -12.76
C ASP A 81 -10.93 4.65 -11.88
N LEU A 82 -9.74 5.13 -12.24
CA LEU A 82 -9.01 6.16 -11.51
C LEU A 82 -9.30 7.58 -12.05
N ASN A 83 -9.98 7.66 -13.20
CA ASN A 83 -10.22 8.90 -13.95
C ASN A 83 -11.69 9.35 -13.91
N ASN A 84 -12.60 8.53 -13.37
CA ASN A 84 -13.98 8.90 -13.13
C ASN A 84 -14.29 8.86 -11.62
N SER A 85 -14.89 9.94 -11.10
CA SER A 85 -15.50 9.92 -9.78
C SER A 85 -16.79 9.09 -9.87
N HIS A 86 -16.89 8.06 -9.05
CA HIS A 86 -18.19 7.46 -8.72
C HIS A 86 -18.93 8.33 -7.70
#